data_AF-A0AA43ZC26-F1
#
_entry.id   AF-A0AA43ZC26-F1
#
_cell.length_a   1.000
_cell.length_b   1.000
_cell.length_c   1.000
_cell.angle_alpha   90.00
_cell.angle_beta   90.00
_cell.angle_gamma   90.00
#
_symmetry.space_group_name_H-M   'P 1'
#
loop_
_entity.id
_entity.type
_entity.pdbx_description
1 polymer ?
#
loop_
_entity_poly.entity_id
_entity_poly.type
_entity_poly.pdbx_seq_one_letter_code
_entity_poly.pdbx_strand_id
1 'polypeptide(L)'
;MLAIKDVEFEERRHAKLGSGGELTLVPVGGDMERAKVWTGSKRRGREPECISRLGAVKFSNGAKEEAALVRDAVGNIVRGSVRIPLGGVTFVGKYRPRDRFTSPKGADNDNAAELTVGLSTNSNAGRFEFSDPVEDAQEAVRVRESVRPETARILDFALTAANFREVGEALGHGGKTAERQGKAALIAACEELDAALAA
;
A
#
# COMPACT_ATOMS: atom_id res chain seq x y z
N MET A 1 10.20 8.44 24.55
CA MET A 1 10.71 7.21 23.91
C MET A 1 9.66 6.13 24.08
N LEU A 2 9.04 5.67 22.98
CA LEU A 2 7.93 4.72 22.92
C LEU A 2 8.44 3.28 22.69
N ALA A 3 9.68 3.00 23.06
CA ALA A 3 10.32 1.71 22.77
C ALA A 3 9.75 0.61 23.66
N ILE A 4 9.47 -0.56 23.05
CA ILE A 4 9.23 -1.83 23.73
C ILE A 4 10.54 -2.22 24.41
N LYS A 5 10.52 -2.45 25.72
CA LYS A 5 11.72 -2.71 26.52
C LYS A 5 11.82 -4.15 26.98
N ASP A 6 10.69 -4.75 27.29
CA ASP A 6 10.62 -6.08 27.86
C ASP A 6 9.49 -6.87 27.23
N VAL A 7 9.76 -8.06 26.71
CA VAL A 7 8.75 -8.93 26.09
C VAL A 7 9.00 -10.36 26.52
N GLU A 8 8.00 -10.94 27.15
CA GLU A 8 8.00 -12.36 27.49
C GLU A 8 7.39 -13.16 26.34
N PHE A 9 8.05 -14.24 25.94
CA PHE A 9 7.62 -15.13 24.87
C PHE A 9 7.23 -16.50 25.42
N GLU A 10 6.15 -17.06 24.89
CA GLU A 10 5.69 -18.43 25.15
C GLU A 10 5.76 -19.24 23.85
N GLU A 11 6.24 -20.47 23.93
CA GLU A 11 6.19 -21.40 22.80
C GLU A 11 4.77 -21.96 22.62
N ARG A 12 4.14 -21.65 21.49
CA ARG A 12 2.87 -22.28 21.09
C ARG A 12 3.11 -23.22 19.91
N ARG A 13 2.71 -24.48 20.09
CA ARG A 13 2.74 -25.48 19.02
C ARG A 13 1.48 -25.39 18.17
N HIS A 14 1.64 -25.27 16.86
CA HIS A 14 0.51 -25.47 15.96
C HIS A 14 0.08 -26.94 15.98
N ALA A 15 -1.21 -27.19 16.22
CA ALA A 15 -1.76 -28.53 16.07
C ALA A 15 -1.70 -28.91 14.58
N LYS A 16 -0.73 -29.76 14.23
CA LYS A 16 -0.65 -30.43 12.92
C LYS A 16 -1.09 -31.88 13.11
N LEU A 17 -1.88 -32.42 12.19
CA LEU A 17 -2.23 -33.84 12.17
C LEU A 17 -0.90 -34.63 12.06
N GLY A 18 -0.55 -35.43 13.08
CA GLY A 18 0.68 -36.26 13.06
C GLY A 18 1.87 -35.78 13.90
N SER A 19 1.65 -35.10 15.03
CA SER A 19 2.66 -34.85 16.09
C SER A 19 4.02 -34.31 15.58
N GLY A 20 4.04 -33.09 15.06
CA GLY A 20 5.27 -32.43 14.60
C GLY A 20 5.05 -30.96 14.24
N GLY A 21 4.20 -30.27 15.02
CA GLY A 21 3.87 -28.86 14.78
C GLY A 21 5.07 -27.94 14.96
N GLU A 22 5.21 -26.98 14.05
CA GLU A 22 6.21 -25.91 14.13
C GLU A 22 6.01 -25.10 15.43
N LEU A 23 7.12 -24.78 16.08
CA LEU A 23 7.14 -23.97 17.30
C LEU A 23 7.04 -22.50 16.91
N THR A 24 5.95 -21.86 17.32
CA THR A 24 5.77 -20.42 17.15
C THR A 24 5.98 -19.76 18.51
N LEU A 25 6.98 -18.87 18.61
CA LEU A 25 7.15 -18.02 19.77
C LEU A 25 6.11 -16.89 19.72
N VAL A 26 5.25 -16.84 20.72
CA VAL A 26 4.18 -15.84 20.83
C VAL A 26 4.48 -14.93 22.01
N PRO A 27 4.50 -13.60 21.82
CA PRO A 27 4.67 -12.68 22.93
C PRO A 27 3.40 -12.69 23.80
N VAL A 28 3.58 -12.95 25.09
CA VAL A 28 2.50 -13.13 26.07
C VAL A 28 2.59 -12.17 27.27
N GLY A 29 3.73 -11.52 27.49
CA GLY A 29 3.94 -10.68 28.66
C GLY A 29 4.93 -9.54 28.48
N GLY A 30 5.27 -8.90 29.60
CA GLY A 30 6.06 -7.66 29.64
C GLY A 30 5.29 -6.45 29.10
N ASP A 31 5.80 -5.86 28.03
CA ASP A 31 5.19 -4.73 27.32
C ASP A 31 4.09 -5.16 26.35
N MET A 32 3.82 -6.45 26.17
CA MET A 32 2.69 -6.92 25.37
C MET A 32 1.59 -7.50 26.25
N GLU A 33 0.35 -7.03 26.06
CA GLU A 33 -0.84 -7.64 26.67
C GLU A 33 -1.83 -8.04 25.59
N ARG A 34 -2.48 -9.18 25.80
CA ARG A 34 -3.56 -9.68 24.95
C ARG A 34 -4.86 -9.74 25.74
N ALA A 35 -5.97 -9.35 25.12
CA ALA A 35 -7.31 -9.41 25.69
C ALA A 35 -8.25 -10.18 24.78
N LYS A 36 -9.33 -10.72 25.37
CA LYS A 36 -10.41 -11.34 24.60
C LYS A 36 -11.12 -10.29 23.74
N VAL A 37 -11.33 -10.62 22.47
CA VAL A 37 -12.13 -9.80 21.56
C VAL A 37 -13.58 -9.75 22.02
N TRP A 38 -14.17 -8.56 21.98
CA TRP A 38 -15.56 -8.35 22.38
C TRP A 38 -16.53 -9.18 21.53
N THR A 39 -17.55 -9.77 22.17
CA THR A 39 -18.46 -10.75 21.56
C THR A 39 -19.18 -10.22 20.33
N GLY A 40 -19.64 -8.97 20.34
CA GLY A 40 -20.29 -8.34 19.19
C GLY A 40 -19.34 -7.90 18.07
N SER A 41 -18.04 -8.15 18.20
CA SER A 41 -17.04 -7.95 17.14
C SER A 41 -16.44 -9.25 16.62
N LYS A 42 -16.94 -10.41 17.07
CA LYS A 42 -16.48 -11.73 16.64
C LYS A 42 -16.93 -12.03 15.20
N ARG A 43 -15.99 -12.51 14.36
CA ARG A 43 -16.32 -13.29 13.15
C ARG A 43 -16.46 -14.77 13.55
N ARG A 44 -17.37 -15.54 12.93
CA ARG A 44 -17.60 -16.97 13.27
C ARG A 44 -16.28 -17.76 13.26
N GLY A 45 -16.08 -18.65 14.23
CA GLY A 45 -15.09 -19.75 14.13
C GLY A 45 -13.97 -19.81 15.17
N ARG A 46 -13.71 -18.77 15.98
CA ARG A 46 -12.76 -18.86 17.11
C ARG A 46 -12.95 -17.71 18.12
N GLU A 47 -12.43 -17.85 19.33
CA GLU A 47 -12.16 -16.71 20.24
C GLU A 47 -10.76 -16.17 19.97
N PRO A 48 -10.57 -15.20 19.06
CA PRO A 48 -9.25 -14.58 18.90
C PRO A 48 -8.91 -13.74 20.13
N GLU A 49 -7.66 -13.85 20.57
CA GLU A 49 -7.05 -12.87 21.47
C GLU A 49 -6.50 -11.72 20.61
N CYS A 50 -6.79 -10.47 20.99
CA CYS A 50 -6.22 -9.29 20.34
C CYS A 50 -5.18 -8.65 21.25
N ILE A 51 -4.14 -8.06 20.67
CA ILE A 51 -3.18 -7.25 21.43
C ILE A 51 -3.91 -6.01 21.95
N SER A 52 -4.01 -5.87 23.28
CA SER A 52 -4.63 -4.73 23.95
C SER A 52 -3.62 -3.69 24.43
N ARG A 53 -2.34 -4.07 24.59
CA ARG A 53 -1.25 -3.15 24.94
C ARG A 53 0.04 -3.53 24.21
N LEU A 54 0.77 -2.51 23.75
CA LEU A 54 2.14 -2.59 23.24
C LEU A 54 2.94 -1.43 23.83
N GLY A 55 3.74 -1.72 24.86
CA GLY A 55 4.45 -0.75 25.67
C GLY A 55 3.49 0.28 26.29
N ALA A 56 3.62 1.53 25.86
CA ALA A 56 2.77 2.64 26.29
C ALA A 56 1.51 2.85 25.42
N VAL A 57 1.36 2.08 24.33
CA VAL A 57 0.21 2.16 23.41
C VAL A 57 -0.85 1.14 23.84
N LYS A 58 -2.12 1.57 23.89
CA LYS A 58 -3.25 0.67 24.16
C LYS A 58 -4.21 0.63 22.98
N PHE A 59 -4.69 -0.56 22.65
CA PHE A 59 -5.63 -0.80 21.56
C PHE A 59 -6.98 -1.27 22.10
N SER A 60 -8.05 -0.97 21.36
CA SER A 60 -9.40 -1.42 21.66
C SER A 60 -9.54 -2.89 21.28
N ASN A 61 -10.12 -3.69 22.17
CA ASN A 61 -10.58 -5.05 21.88
C ASN A 61 -11.99 -5.08 21.25
N GLY A 62 -12.49 -3.91 20.82
CA GLY A 62 -13.84 -3.72 20.27
C GLY A 62 -14.92 -3.44 21.32
N ALA A 63 -14.65 -3.56 22.62
CA ALA A 63 -15.60 -3.22 23.69
C ALA A 63 -15.48 -1.76 24.18
N LYS A 64 -14.36 -1.10 23.87
CA LYS A 64 -14.05 0.20 24.46
C LYS A 64 -14.83 1.31 23.77
N GLU A 65 -15.43 2.18 24.57
CA GLU A 65 -16.08 3.40 24.12
C GLU A 65 -15.28 4.63 24.57
N GLU A 66 -15.30 5.68 23.75
CA GLU A 66 -14.74 6.99 24.09
C GLU A 66 -15.76 8.09 23.86
N ALA A 67 -15.64 9.16 24.65
CA ALA A 67 -16.50 10.32 24.52
C ALA A 67 -16.25 11.02 23.18
N ALA A 68 -17.31 11.25 22.43
CA ALA A 68 -17.27 11.87 21.11
C ALA A 68 -18.52 12.71 20.87
N LEU A 69 -18.46 13.55 19.83
CA LEU A 69 -19.63 14.26 19.33
C LEU A 69 -20.36 13.33 18.34
N VAL A 70 -21.61 13.00 18.65
CA VAL A 70 -22.46 12.12 17.85
C VAL A 70 -23.69 12.88 17.37
N ARG A 71 -24.33 12.40 16.30
CA ARG A 71 -25.62 12.93 15.86
C ARG A 71 -26.75 12.23 16.59
N ASP A 72 -27.69 13.02 17.13
CA ASP A 72 -28.95 12.49 17.66
C ASP A 72 -29.86 11.99 16.52
N ALA A 73 -31.01 11.42 16.87
CA ALA A 73 -31.99 10.92 15.89
C ALA A 73 -32.57 12.00 14.97
N VAL A 74 -32.43 13.28 15.34
CA VAL A 74 -32.91 14.45 14.60
C VAL A 74 -31.79 15.09 13.75
N GLY A 75 -30.54 14.69 13.98
CA GLY A 75 -29.35 15.17 13.28
C GLY A 75 -28.54 16.23 14.03
N ASN A 76 -28.90 16.59 15.27
CA ASN A 76 -28.15 17.55 16.07
C ASN A 76 -26.87 16.93 16.64
N ILE A 77 -25.82 17.74 16.79
CA ILE A 77 -24.55 17.32 17.38
C ILE A 77 -24.66 17.36 18.91
N VAL A 78 -24.57 16.20 19.55
CA VAL A 78 -24.63 16.04 21.01
C VAL A 78 -23.39 15.31 21.53
N ARG A 79 -23.08 15.46 22.81
CA ARG A 79 -22.02 14.65 23.46
C ARG A 79 -22.57 13.25 23.70
N GLY A 80 -21.90 12.24 23.14
CA GLY A 80 -22.20 10.83 23.38
C GLY A 80 -20.92 10.02 23.53
N SER A 81 -21.06 8.71 23.43
CA SER A 81 -19.94 7.78 23.32
C SER A 81 -19.95 7.10 21.95
N VAL A 82 -18.76 6.88 21.40
CA VAL A 82 -18.59 6.09 20.18
C VAL A 82 -17.72 4.89 20.52
N ARG A 83 -18.15 3.74 20.03
CA ARG A 83 -17.38 2.50 20.18
C ARG A 83 -16.15 2.55 19.27
N ILE A 84 -14.99 2.28 19.86
CA ILE A 84 -13.74 2.20 19.10
C ILE A 84 -13.67 0.82 18.46
N PRO A 85 -13.44 0.73 17.13
CA PRO A 85 -13.33 -0.53 16.43
C PRO A 85 -12.17 -1.39 16.97
N LEU A 86 -12.25 -2.70 16.72
CA LEU A 86 -11.19 -3.64 17.09
C LEU A 86 -9.85 -3.18 16.49
N GLY A 87 -8.81 -3.12 17.33
CA GLY A 87 -7.47 -2.66 16.94
C GLY A 87 -7.30 -1.13 16.92
N GLY A 88 -8.36 -0.35 17.16
CA GLY A 88 -8.27 1.10 17.23
C GLY A 88 -7.39 1.56 18.40
N VAL A 89 -6.52 2.55 18.15
CA VAL A 89 -5.62 3.10 19.17
C VAL A 89 -6.43 3.96 20.14
N THR A 90 -6.30 3.67 21.43
CA THR A 90 -7.09 4.34 22.49
C THR A 90 -6.23 5.08 23.51
N PHE A 91 -4.92 4.84 23.50
CA PHE A 91 -3.97 5.54 24.35
C PHE A 91 -2.58 5.46 23.74
N VAL A 92 -1.83 6.58 23.76
CA VAL A 92 -0.45 6.67 23.27
C VAL A 92 0.41 7.33 24.35
N GLY A 93 0.62 6.65 25.47
CA GLY A 93 1.54 7.10 26.53
C GLY A 93 1.42 8.58 26.96
N LYS A 94 2.57 9.16 27.35
CA LYS A 94 2.72 10.60 27.67
C LYS A 94 2.73 11.48 26.42
N TYR A 95 2.96 10.90 25.25
CA TYR A 95 2.99 11.62 23.99
C TYR A 95 1.62 11.56 23.35
N ARG A 96 0.77 12.54 23.67
CA ARG A 96 -0.47 12.74 22.91
C ARG A 96 -0.10 13.41 21.58
N PRO A 97 -0.19 12.75 20.42
CA PRO A 97 -0.15 13.47 19.16
C PRO A 97 -1.34 14.44 19.18
N ARG A 98 -1.05 15.70 19.50
CA ARG A 98 -2.02 16.79 19.39
C ARG A 98 -1.97 17.22 17.94
N ASP A 99 -2.83 16.64 17.13
CA ASP A 99 -3.18 17.31 15.89
C ASP A 99 -3.92 18.58 16.27
N ARG A 100 -3.29 19.73 16.01
CA ARG A 100 -3.90 21.02 16.31
C ARG A 100 -4.95 21.39 15.26
N PHE A 101 -5.10 20.58 14.19
CA PHE A 101 -5.96 20.88 13.04
C PHE A 101 -5.73 22.30 12.50
N THR A 102 -4.54 22.86 12.74
CA THR A 102 -4.15 24.20 12.28
C THR A 102 -3.90 24.24 10.78
N SER A 103 -3.91 23.08 10.13
CA SER A 103 -3.71 22.92 8.70
C SER A 103 -4.70 21.87 8.19
N PRO A 104 -5.22 22.03 6.96
CA PRO A 104 -6.05 21.02 6.31
C PRO A 104 -5.36 19.66 6.37
N LYS A 105 -6.12 18.62 6.74
CA LYS A 105 -5.67 17.22 6.70
C LYS A 105 -6.40 16.53 5.55
N GLY A 106 -5.65 16.23 4.50
CA GLY A 106 -6.08 15.67 3.23
C GLY A 106 -4.88 15.65 2.29
N ALA A 107 -4.96 14.90 1.18
CA ALA A 107 -3.98 15.02 0.11
C ALA A 107 -3.84 16.50 -0.25
N ASP A 108 -2.60 16.97 -0.38
CA ASP A 108 -2.34 18.34 -0.83
C ASP A 108 -3.16 18.60 -2.08
N ASN A 109 -3.78 19.79 -2.13
CA ASN A 109 -4.59 20.25 -3.24
C ASN A 109 -3.98 19.79 -4.57
N ASP A 110 -4.67 18.91 -5.33
CA ASP A 110 -4.19 18.34 -6.60
C ASP A 110 -3.91 19.42 -7.68
N ASN A 111 -4.21 20.69 -7.36
CA ASN A 111 -3.89 21.89 -8.14
C ASN A 111 -2.53 22.53 -7.78
N ALA A 112 -1.71 21.90 -6.93
CA ALA A 112 -0.34 22.36 -6.69
C ALA A 112 0.53 22.09 -7.93
N ALA A 113 1.46 23.02 -8.23
CA ALA A 113 2.42 22.84 -9.31
C ALA A 113 3.22 21.53 -9.13
N GLU A 114 3.52 20.85 -10.24
CA GLU A 114 4.27 19.59 -10.25
C GLU A 114 5.56 19.70 -9.42
N LEU A 115 5.76 18.75 -8.51
CA LEU A 115 6.89 18.74 -7.60
C LEU A 115 8.18 18.46 -8.39
N THR A 116 9.09 19.44 -8.46
CA THR A 116 10.37 19.33 -9.16
C THR A 116 11.50 18.95 -8.20
N VAL A 117 12.28 17.92 -8.57
CA VAL A 117 13.55 17.56 -7.91
C VAL A 117 14.70 18.38 -8.50
N GLY A 118 15.54 18.98 -7.65
CA GLY A 118 16.71 19.77 -8.07
C GLY A 118 17.37 20.56 -6.93
N LEU A 119 18.53 21.17 -7.22
CA LEU A 119 19.27 22.08 -6.32
C LEU A 119 18.81 23.54 -6.45
N SER A 120 17.56 23.78 -6.85
CA SER A 120 17.04 25.14 -6.99
C SER A 120 16.39 25.61 -5.68
N THR A 121 16.34 26.92 -5.47
CA THR A 121 15.61 27.52 -4.35
C THR A 121 14.10 27.25 -4.38
N ASN A 122 13.58 26.68 -5.48
CA ASN A 122 12.17 26.38 -5.70
C ASN A 122 11.89 24.86 -5.74
N SER A 123 12.83 24.01 -5.31
CA SER A 123 12.66 22.55 -5.33
C SER A 123 11.97 22.05 -4.05
N ASN A 124 11.00 21.15 -4.20
CA ASN A 124 10.19 20.62 -3.11
C ASN A 124 10.67 19.21 -2.70
N ALA A 125 10.33 18.76 -1.48
CA ALA A 125 10.74 17.45 -0.97
C ALA A 125 10.24 16.32 -1.89
N GLY A 126 11.17 15.65 -2.57
CA GLY A 126 10.86 14.62 -3.56
C GLY A 126 9.97 13.51 -3.00
N ARG A 127 9.00 13.08 -3.79
CA ARG A 127 8.17 11.91 -3.51
C ARG A 127 9.05 10.66 -3.52
N PHE A 128 8.90 9.80 -2.51
CA PHE A 128 9.29 8.40 -2.65
C PHE A 128 8.23 7.73 -3.53
N GLU A 129 8.61 7.34 -4.74
CA GLU A 129 7.75 6.54 -5.60
C GLU A 129 7.66 5.14 -4.99
N PHE A 130 6.52 4.86 -4.34
CA PHE A 130 6.16 3.51 -3.96
C PHE A 130 5.64 2.83 -5.23
N SER A 131 6.53 2.16 -5.97
CA SER A 131 6.14 1.25 -7.05
C SER A 131 5.52 0.01 -6.40
N ASP A 132 4.22 -0.18 -6.60
CA ASP A 132 3.53 -1.42 -6.25
C ASP A 132 3.71 -2.39 -7.42
N PRO A 133 4.51 -3.46 -7.26
CA PRO A 133 4.81 -4.38 -8.35
C PRO A 133 3.57 -5.11 -8.89
N VAL A 134 2.49 -5.19 -8.10
CA VAL A 134 1.22 -5.80 -8.52
C VAL A 134 0.43 -4.83 -9.39
N GLU A 135 0.36 -3.56 -9.00
CA GLU A 135 -0.31 -2.51 -9.79
C GLU A 135 0.42 -2.31 -11.12
N ASP A 136 1.75 -2.21 -11.11
CA ASP A 136 2.57 -2.08 -12.32
C ASP A 136 2.35 -3.26 -13.29
N ALA A 137 2.26 -4.48 -12.77
CA ALA A 137 2.01 -5.66 -13.59
C ALA A 137 0.60 -5.66 -14.20
N GLN A 138 -0.41 -5.20 -13.46
CA GLN A 138 -1.78 -5.09 -13.95
C GLN A 138 -1.91 -3.98 -15.00
N GLU A 139 -1.26 -2.84 -14.76
CA GLU A 139 -1.22 -1.74 -15.71
C GLU A 139 -0.52 -2.15 -17.01
N ALA A 140 0.62 -2.85 -16.92
CA ALA A 140 1.31 -3.38 -18.09
C ALA A 140 0.42 -4.34 -18.92
N VAL A 141 -0.39 -5.18 -18.27
CA VAL A 141 -1.37 -6.03 -18.98
C VAL A 141 -2.44 -5.18 -19.68
N ARG A 142 -3.00 -4.20 -18.97
CA ARG A 142 -4.02 -3.30 -19.52
C ARG A 142 -3.52 -2.52 -20.73
N VAL A 143 -2.29 -2.01 -20.67
CA VAL A 143 -1.64 -1.27 -21.77
C VAL A 143 -1.36 -2.20 -22.95
N ARG A 144 -0.97 -3.46 -22.72
CA ARG A 144 -0.82 -4.45 -23.80
C ARG A 144 -2.14 -4.77 -24.49
N GLU A 145 -3.25 -4.77 -23.75
CA GLU A 145 -4.59 -5.01 -24.30
C GLU A 145 -5.14 -3.80 -25.08
N SER A 146 -4.63 -2.58 -24.86
CA SER A 146 -5.11 -1.37 -25.53
C SER A 146 -4.44 -1.12 -26.90
N VAL A 147 -3.34 -1.80 -27.21
CA VAL A 147 -2.64 -1.72 -28.50
C VAL A 147 -2.77 -3.02 -29.30
N ARG A 148 -2.47 -2.98 -30.60
CA ARG A 148 -2.45 -4.19 -31.42
C ARG A 148 -1.41 -5.20 -30.91
N PRO A 149 -1.66 -6.52 -31.04
CA PRO A 149 -0.71 -7.55 -30.61
C PRO A 149 0.67 -7.45 -31.28
N GLU A 150 0.74 -6.99 -32.53
CA GLU A 150 2.00 -6.78 -33.24
C GLU A 150 2.77 -5.58 -32.66
N THR A 151 2.07 -4.50 -32.36
CA THR A 151 2.61 -3.30 -31.70
C THR A 151 3.15 -3.64 -30.31
N ALA A 152 2.38 -4.37 -29.50
CA ALA A 152 2.84 -4.86 -28.20
C ALA A 152 4.13 -5.70 -28.31
N ARG A 153 4.22 -6.60 -29.30
CA ARG A 153 5.44 -7.40 -29.53
C ARG A 153 6.65 -6.55 -29.90
N ILE A 154 6.46 -5.52 -30.73
CA ILE A 154 7.55 -4.61 -31.11
C ILE A 154 8.04 -3.83 -29.88
N LEU A 155 7.11 -3.32 -29.05
CA LEU A 155 7.44 -2.59 -27.83
C LEU A 155 8.14 -3.49 -26.80
N ASP A 156 7.61 -4.69 -26.56
CA ASP A 156 8.21 -5.67 -25.64
C ASP A 156 9.63 -6.08 -26.10
N PHE A 157 9.83 -6.29 -27.41
CA PHE A 157 11.15 -6.61 -27.94
C PHE A 157 12.12 -5.43 -27.83
N ALA A 158 11.64 -4.20 -28.07
CA ALA A 158 12.43 -2.99 -27.98
C ALA A 158 12.98 -2.71 -26.56
N LEU A 159 12.33 -3.22 -25.51
CA LEU A 159 12.85 -3.15 -24.13
C LEU A 159 14.16 -3.93 -23.95
N THR A 160 14.40 -4.95 -24.79
CA THR A 160 15.57 -5.84 -24.70
C THR A 160 16.56 -5.68 -25.84
N ALA A 161 16.15 -5.04 -26.94
CA ALA A 161 17.00 -4.83 -28.11
C ALA A 161 18.11 -3.81 -27.80
N ALA A 162 19.35 -4.10 -28.22
CA ALA A 162 20.46 -3.18 -28.03
C ALA A 162 20.46 -2.03 -29.04
N ASN A 163 19.79 -2.20 -30.19
CA ASN A 163 19.77 -1.22 -31.29
C ASN A 163 18.57 -1.45 -32.23
N PHE A 164 18.22 -0.45 -33.06
CA PHE A 164 17.09 -0.54 -34.00
C PHE A 164 17.27 -1.59 -35.10
N ARG A 165 18.52 -1.99 -35.39
CA ARG A 165 18.78 -3.05 -36.37
C ARG A 165 18.23 -4.38 -35.87
N GLU A 166 18.40 -4.73 -34.60
CA GLU A 166 17.82 -5.94 -34.01
C GLU A 166 16.29 -5.96 -34.11
N VAL A 167 15.64 -4.82 -33.89
CA VAL A 167 14.18 -4.69 -34.07
C VAL A 167 13.78 -4.97 -35.53
N GLY A 168 14.50 -4.41 -36.49
CA GLY A 168 14.25 -4.67 -37.91
C GLY A 168 14.56 -6.11 -38.34
N GLU A 169 15.58 -6.72 -37.75
CA GLU A 169 15.93 -8.13 -37.98
C GLU A 169 14.86 -9.08 -37.44
N ALA A 170 14.27 -8.76 -36.28
CA ALA A 170 13.11 -9.49 -35.74
C ALA A 170 11.87 -9.40 -36.65
N LEU A 171 11.75 -8.33 -37.44
CA LEU A 171 10.71 -8.16 -38.46
C LEU A 171 11.08 -8.80 -39.82
N GLY A 172 12.23 -9.46 -39.92
CA GLY A 172 12.68 -10.16 -41.13
C GLY A 172 13.45 -9.30 -42.14
N HIS A 173 13.90 -8.11 -41.76
CA HIS A 173 14.76 -7.27 -42.59
C HIS A 173 16.25 -7.53 -42.31
N GLY A 174 17.14 -7.14 -43.23
CA GLY A 174 18.58 -7.37 -43.08
C GLY A 174 19.43 -6.13 -43.33
N GLY A 175 20.58 -6.03 -42.66
CA GLY A 175 21.56 -4.96 -42.91
C GLY A 175 21.01 -3.55 -42.67
N LYS A 176 21.37 -2.59 -43.53
CA LYS A 176 20.97 -1.17 -43.37
C LYS A 176 19.46 -0.94 -43.50
N THR A 177 18.76 -1.83 -44.21
CA THR A 177 17.29 -1.73 -44.30
C THR A 177 16.63 -2.18 -43.01
N ALA A 178 17.21 -3.15 -42.28
CA ALA A 178 16.73 -3.52 -40.95
C ALA A 178 16.75 -2.34 -39.98
N GLU A 179 17.86 -1.60 -39.92
CA GLU A 179 17.95 -0.43 -39.04
C GLU A 179 16.89 0.64 -39.35
N ARG A 180 16.66 0.93 -40.64
CA ARG A 180 15.65 1.91 -41.08
C ARG A 180 14.23 1.44 -40.77
N GLN A 181 13.92 0.19 -41.08
CA GLN A 181 12.60 -0.38 -40.87
C GLN A 181 12.30 -0.59 -39.39
N GLY A 182 13.28 -1.05 -38.61
CA GLY A 182 13.15 -1.18 -37.16
C GLY A 182 12.88 0.16 -36.49
N LYS A 183 13.59 1.23 -36.89
CA LYS A 183 13.30 2.59 -36.41
C LYS A 183 11.89 3.05 -36.80
N ALA A 184 11.49 2.87 -38.06
CA ALA A 184 10.17 3.28 -38.54
C ALA A 184 9.03 2.52 -37.82
N ALA A 185 9.19 1.22 -37.64
CA ALA A 185 8.23 0.37 -36.95
C ALA A 185 8.11 0.72 -35.46
N LEU A 186 9.21 1.01 -34.78
CA LEU A 186 9.16 1.43 -33.38
C LEU A 186 8.48 2.78 -33.20
N ILE A 187 8.74 3.75 -34.09
CA ILE A 187 8.06 5.05 -34.05
C ILE A 187 6.55 4.88 -34.22
N ALA A 188 6.12 4.10 -35.22
CA ALA A 188 4.70 3.81 -35.43
C ALA A 188 4.06 3.09 -34.23
N ALA A 189 4.81 2.19 -33.58
CA ALA A 189 4.35 1.51 -32.37
C ALA A 189 4.20 2.46 -31.18
N CYS A 190 5.11 3.42 -31.00
CA CYS A 190 5.00 4.45 -29.98
C CYS A 190 3.82 5.40 -30.25
N GLU A 191 3.60 5.81 -31.50
CA GLU A 191 2.45 6.65 -31.88
C GLU A 191 1.11 5.96 -31.57
N GLU A 192 1.02 4.65 -31.81
CA GLU A 192 -0.17 3.86 -31.44
C GLU A 192 -0.35 3.75 -29.93
N LEU A 193 0.74 3.55 -29.18
CA LEU A 193 0.72 3.53 -27.72
C LEU A 193 0.26 4.88 -27.15
N ASP A 194 0.79 5.99 -27.64
CA ASP A 194 0.41 7.34 -27.22
C ASP A 194 -1.08 7.59 -27.48
N ALA A 195 -1.59 7.15 -28.65
CA ALA A 195 -3.01 7.25 -28.96
C ALA A 195 -3.89 6.38 -28.04
N ALA A 196 -3.41 5.20 -27.63
CA ALA A 196 -4.11 4.30 -26.73
C ALA A 196 -4.12 4.80 -25.27
N LEU A 197 -3.08 5.51 -24.83
CA LEU A 197 -2.99 6.10 -23.49
C LEU A 197 -3.74 7.43 -23.36
N ALA A 198 -3.93 8.15 -24.48
CA ALA A 198 -4.69 9.40 -24.51
C ALA A 198 -6.22 9.20 -24.56
N ALA A 199 -6.70 7.95 -24.70
CA ALA A 199 -8.11 7.58 -24.83
C ALA A 199 -8.75 7.18 -23.49
#